data_AF-A0A848UZ02-F1
#
_entry.id   AF-A0A848UZ02-F1
#
_cell.length_a   1.000
_cell.length_b   1.000
_cell.length_c   1.000
_cell.angle_alpha   90.00
_cell.angle_beta   90.00
_cell.angle_gamma   90.00
#
_symmetry.space_group_name_H-M   'P 1'
#
loop_
_entity.id
_entity.type
_entity.pdbx_description
1 polymer ?
#
loop_
_entity_poly.entity_id
_entity_poly.type
_entity_poly.pdbx_seq_one_letter_code
_entity_poly.pdbx_strand_id
1 'polypeptide(L)'
;VKLRKIQKLGANPSEEELRSILQIRTRIDKVAIKDAKLRTFITQDYARDDMVAHEYDVTNGTVKQGVDNLVMIDDSIVRGTTLKKSIIRMLDRLKPKKIVIVSSAPQIRFPDCYGIDMAKLGDFIAFQAAIELIKDRGMEMILDDVYLKCQNQASAPKEQVKNYVKEIFEPFTADEISAKISQMLRPKDINAEVEIIYQTIEGLHEACPENLGDWYFTGDYPTPGGNKVVNRAFINYMEGKNVRAY
;
A
#
# COMPACT_ATOMS: atom_id res chain seq x y z
N VAL A 1 -15.47 20.54 0.23
CA VAL A 1 -16.49 20.03 1.19
C VAL A 1 -17.46 21.11 1.68
N LYS A 2 -16.98 22.22 2.26
CA LYS A 2 -17.85 23.27 2.83
C LYS A 2 -18.85 23.84 1.83
N LEU A 3 -18.38 24.26 0.64
CA LEU A 3 -19.24 24.80 -0.42
C LEU A 3 -20.39 23.85 -0.81
N ARG A 4 -20.08 22.57 -1.05
CA ARG A 4 -21.09 21.54 -1.34
C ARG A 4 -22.11 21.38 -0.21
N LYS A 5 -21.69 21.47 1.06
CA LYS A 5 -22.61 21.40 2.20
C LYS A 5 -23.49 22.64 2.30
N ILE A 6 -22.94 23.83 2.06
CA ILE A 6 -23.70 25.09 2.04
C ILE A 6 -24.76 25.05 0.93
N GLN A 7 -24.38 24.62 -0.28
CA GLN A 7 -25.32 24.49 -1.40
C GLN A 7 -26.48 23.52 -1.11
N LYS A 8 -26.26 22.49 -0.29
CA LYS A 8 -27.32 21.54 0.11
C LYS A 8 -28.33 22.11 1.09
N LEU A 9 -28.04 23.22 1.78
CA LEU A 9 -28.98 23.83 2.73
C LEU A 9 -30.10 24.64 2.03
N GLY A 10 -30.00 24.88 0.72
CA GLY A 10 -31.00 25.63 -0.03
C GLY A 10 -30.89 27.15 0.15
N ALA A 11 -31.99 27.87 -0.11
CA ALA A 11 -31.99 29.33 -0.28
C ALA A 11 -31.90 30.13 1.03
N ASN A 12 -32.37 29.60 2.16
CA ASN A 12 -32.43 30.31 3.44
C ASN A 12 -31.90 29.45 4.61
N PRO A 13 -30.59 29.14 4.65
CA PRO A 13 -29.99 28.46 5.79
C PRO A 13 -29.99 29.35 7.04
N SER A 14 -30.20 28.75 8.21
CA SER A 14 -30.04 29.46 9.48
C SER A 14 -28.58 29.81 9.76
N GLU A 15 -28.35 30.82 10.59
CA GLU A 15 -27.00 31.24 10.98
C GLU A 15 -26.23 30.11 11.70
N GLU A 16 -26.92 29.32 12.54
CA GLU A 16 -26.33 28.18 13.26
C GLU A 16 -25.87 27.08 12.29
N GLU A 17 -26.69 26.75 11.28
CA GLU A 17 -26.32 25.77 10.26
C GLU A 17 -25.09 26.21 9.46
N LEU A 18 -25.06 27.48 9.04
CA LEU A 18 -23.90 28.06 8.35
C LEU A 18 -22.64 28.01 9.23
N ARG A 19 -22.75 28.47 10.49
CA ARG A 19 -21.63 28.46 11.45
C ARG A 19 -21.09 27.05 11.66
N SER A 20 -21.96 26.05 11.79
CA SER A 20 -21.56 24.65 11.97
C SER A 20 -20.73 24.13 10.78
N ILE A 21 -21.09 24.50 9.54
CA ILE A 21 -20.35 24.10 8.33
C ILE A 21 -19.01 24.85 8.24
N LEU A 22 -19.01 26.14 8.56
CA LEU A 22 -17.81 26.96 8.51
C LEU A 22 -16.77 26.51 9.54
N GLN A 23 -17.21 26.00 10.70
CA GLN A 23 -16.34 25.46 11.75
C GLN A 23 -15.70 24.11 11.42
N ILE A 24 -16.18 23.39 10.39
CA ILE A 24 -15.56 22.13 9.97
C ILE A 24 -14.09 22.39 9.61
N ARG A 25 -13.17 21.80 10.37
CA ARG A 25 -11.74 21.86 10.10
C ARG A 25 -11.10 20.52 10.36
N THR A 26 -10.13 20.17 9.53
CA THR A 26 -9.23 19.04 9.80
C THR A 26 -8.30 19.47 10.93
N ARG A 27 -8.17 18.62 11.96
CA ARG A 27 -7.11 18.79 12.97
C ARG A 27 -5.83 18.19 12.43
N ILE A 28 -4.76 18.96 12.48
CA ILE A 28 -3.42 18.53 12.08
C ILE A 28 -2.57 18.62 13.32
N ASP A 29 -2.18 17.46 13.84
CA ASP A 29 -1.36 17.33 15.04
C ASP A 29 -0.23 16.34 14.75
N LYS A 30 0.91 16.50 15.42
CA LYS A 30 1.97 15.48 15.40
C LYS A 30 1.57 14.33 16.31
N VAL A 31 0.80 13.39 15.74
CA VAL A 31 0.25 12.25 16.49
C VAL A 31 1.28 11.14 16.68
N ALA A 32 2.10 10.86 15.66
CA ALA A 32 3.19 9.89 15.74
C ALA A 32 4.53 10.61 15.60
N ILE A 33 5.47 10.33 16.49
CA ILE A 33 6.83 10.89 16.47
C ILE A 33 7.79 9.73 16.27
N LYS A 34 8.62 9.78 15.22
CA LYS A 34 9.68 8.81 14.98
C LYS A 34 10.98 9.26 15.66
N ASP A 35 11.54 8.46 16.56
CA ASP A 35 12.87 8.68 17.10
C ASP A 35 13.94 8.21 16.10
N ALA A 36 14.50 9.16 15.35
CA ALA A 36 15.47 8.91 14.29
C ALA A 36 16.85 8.39 14.77
N LYS A 37 17.10 8.31 16.09
CA LYS A 37 18.41 7.91 16.64
C LYS A 37 18.54 6.41 16.88
N LEU A 38 17.45 5.66 16.92
CA LEU A 38 17.48 4.21 17.07
C LEU A 38 17.66 3.57 15.68
N ARG A 39 18.86 3.05 15.38
CA ARG A 39 19.03 2.05 14.32
C ARG A 39 18.82 0.69 14.97
N THR A 40 17.84 -0.09 14.50
CA THR A 40 17.72 -1.50 14.92
C THR A 40 18.96 -2.27 14.46
N PHE A 41 19.83 -2.65 15.40
CA PHE A 41 20.96 -3.54 15.13
C PHE A 41 20.47 -4.94 14.75
N ILE A 42 21.27 -5.67 13.97
CA ILE A 42 20.98 -7.04 13.53
C ILE A 42 20.75 -7.92 14.76
N THR A 43 19.49 -8.33 14.96
CA THR A 43 19.03 -9.19 16.06
C THR A 43 18.00 -10.18 15.50
N GLN A 44 17.76 -11.29 16.21
CA GLN A 44 16.82 -12.33 15.79
C GLN A 44 15.40 -11.74 15.57
N ASP A 45 14.66 -12.24 14.58
CA ASP A 45 13.41 -11.63 14.06
C ASP A 45 12.37 -11.25 15.13
N TYR A 46 12.32 -11.98 16.25
CA TYR A 46 11.42 -11.70 17.37
C TYR A 46 11.75 -10.42 18.16
N ALA A 47 13.03 -10.06 18.28
CA ALA A 47 13.46 -8.85 18.98
C ALA A 47 13.29 -7.58 18.14
N ARG A 48 13.24 -7.73 16.80
CA ARG A 48 13.13 -6.62 15.86
C ARG A 48 11.76 -5.95 15.87
N ASP A 49 10.70 -6.76 15.97
CA ASP A 49 9.32 -6.26 16.04
C ASP A 49 9.11 -5.36 17.27
N ASP A 50 9.76 -5.70 18.38
CA ASP A 50 9.68 -4.95 19.65
C ASP A 50 10.49 -3.65 19.59
N MET A 51 11.66 -3.64 18.93
CA MET A 51 12.46 -2.41 18.76
C MET A 51 11.80 -1.37 17.85
N VAL A 52 11.12 -1.78 16.77
CA VAL A 52 10.40 -0.84 15.89
C VAL A 52 9.21 -0.20 16.63
N ALA A 53 8.58 -0.91 17.56
CA ALA A 53 7.53 -0.34 18.41
C ALA A 53 8.06 0.76 19.35
N HIS A 54 9.36 0.76 19.67
CA HIS A 54 10.03 1.81 20.46
C HIS A 54 10.50 3.00 19.61
N GLU A 55 10.53 2.88 18.28
CA GLU A 55 10.88 4.01 17.41
C GLU A 55 9.74 5.04 17.30
N TYR A 56 8.52 4.69 17.72
CA TYR A 56 7.36 5.57 17.56
C TYR A 56 6.62 5.83 18.88
N ASP A 57 6.48 7.10 19.22
CA ASP A 57 5.67 7.58 20.35
C ASP A 57 4.39 8.28 19.87
N VAL A 58 3.33 8.22 20.69
CA VAL A 58 2.04 8.83 20.41
C VAL A 58 1.68 9.92 21.41
N THR A 59 1.25 11.08 20.89
CA THR A 59 0.80 12.19 21.74
C THR A 59 -0.59 11.89 22.31
N ASN A 60 -0.68 11.71 23.64
CA ASN A 60 -1.96 11.48 24.34
C ASN A 60 -2.83 12.75 24.39
N GLY A 61 -4.15 12.57 24.40
CA GLY A 61 -5.13 13.66 24.56
C GLY A 61 -5.53 14.39 23.27
N THR A 62 -4.83 14.13 22.16
CA THR A 62 -5.13 14.72 20.85
C THR A 62 -6.33 14.06 20.16
N VAL A 63 -6.52 12.76 20.38
CA VAL A 63 -7.57 11.94 19.78
C VAL A 63 -8.70 11.72 20.79
N LYS A 64 -9.93 12.08 20.41
CA LYS A 64 -11.15 11.74 21.16
C LYS A 64 -11.50 10.27 20.92
N GLN A 65 -11.37 9.47 21.97
CA GLN A 65 -11.59 8.03 21.92
C GLN A 65 -12.98 7.68 21.38
N GLY A 66 -13.05 6.74 20.44
CA GLY A 66 -14.28 6.24 19.82
C GLY A 66 -15.01 7.21 18.89
N VAL A 67 -14.53 8.45 18.76
CA VAL A 67 -15.18 9.51 17.96
C VAL A 67 -14.34 9.87 16.75
N ASP A 68 -13.04 10.08 16.96
CA ASP A 68 -12.16 10.65 15.95
C ASP A 68 -11.68 9.58 14.96
N ASN A 69 -11.64 9.96 13.68
CA ASN A 69 -10.92 9.20 12.67
C ASN A 69 -9.50 9.76 12.58
N LEU A 70 -8.51 8.88 12.65
CA LEU A 70 -7.11 9.25 12.51
C LEU A 70 -6.65 8.96 11.09
N VAL A 71 -6.02 9.95 10.44
CA VAL A 71 -5.42 9.80 9.11
C VAL A 71 -3.92 9.92 9.25
N MET A 72 -3.18 8.90 8.82
CA MET A 72 -1.73 8.90 8.74
C MET A 72 -1.31 8.84 7.28
N ILE A 73 -0.38 9.70 6.89
CA ILE A 73 0.22 9.69 5.55
C ILE A 73 1.60 9.06 5.65
N ASP A 74 1.87 8.09 4.79
CA ASP A 74 3.17 7.44 4.64
C ASP A 74 3.66 7.60 3.20
N ASP A 75 4.96 7.46 2.97
CA ASP A 75 5.53 7.62 1.63
C ASP A 75 5.01 6.53 0.68
N SER A 76 5.09 5.27 1.11
CA SER A 76 4.87 4.08 0.32
C SER A 76 4.62 2.86 1.21
N ILE A 77 4.01 1.81 0.65
CA ILE A 77 3.80 0.55 1.36
C ILE A 77 4.32 -0.60 0.51
N VAL A 78 5.47 -1.17 0.90
CA VAL A 78 6.11 -2.30 0.20
C VAL A 78 5.62 -3.64 0.76
N ARG A 79 6.08 -4.01 1.97
CA ARG A 79 5.76 -5.30 2.61
C ARG A 79 4.56 -5.22 3.56
N GLY A 80 4.24 -4.02 4.05
CA GLY A 80 3.17 -3.79 5.03
C GLY A 80 3.44 -4.33 6.45
N THR A 81 4.55 -5.04 6.70
CA THR A 81 4.86 -5.63 8.01
C THR A 81 5.01 -4.58 9.11
N THR A 82 5.72 -3.48 8.84
CA THR A 82 5.86 -2.36 9.79
C THR A 82 4.52 -1.74 10.16
N LEU A 83 3.64 -1.56 9.17
CA LEU A 83 2.29 -1.05 9.39
C LEU A 83 1.48 -1.99 10.29
N LYS A 84 1.42 -3.27 9.92
CA LYS A 84 0.64 -4.30 10.64
C LYS A 84 1.14 -4.54 12.05
N LYS A 85 2.45 -4.67 12.24
CA LYS A 85 3.03 -5.08 13.53
C LYS A 85 3.21 -3.92 14.49
N SER A 86 3.53 -2.73 13.99
CA SER A 86 3.94 -1.62 14.86
C SER A 86 2.97 -0.45 14.73
N ILE A 87 2.84 0.14 13.54
CA ILE A 87 2.19 1.44 13.39
C ILE A 87 0.68 1.38 13.72
N ILE A 88 -0.05 0.45 13.12
CA ILE A 88 -1.51 0.36 13.33
C ILE A 88 -1.83 0.07 14.81
N ARG A 89 -1.07 -0.81 15.46
CA ARG A 89 -1.25 -1.13 16.89
C ARG A 89 -0.95 0.09 17.77
N MET A 90 0.13 0.79 17.47
CA MET A 90 0.53 2.01 18.17
C MET A 90 -0.56 3.08 18.10
N LEU A 91 -1.15 3.28 16.93
CA LEU A 91 -2.26 4.22 16.72
C LEU A 91 -3.56 3.75 17.40
N ASP A 92 -3.85 2.45 17.43
CA ASP A 92 -5.04 1.90 18.10
C ASP A 92 -5.02 2.15 19.63
N ARG A 93 -3.84 2.33 20.24
CA ARG A 93 -3.73 2.73 21.66
C ARG A 93 -4.43 4.05 21.98
N LEU A 94 -4.56 4.95 20.99
CA LEU A 94 -5.31 6.20 21.10
C LEU A 94 -6.82 5.99 21.00
N LYS A 95 -7.27 4.76 20.72
CA LYS A 95 -8.66 4.33 20.54
C LYS A 95 -9.44 5.20 19.54
N PRO A 96 -8.90 5.48 18.34
CA PRO A 96 -9.69 6.17 17.32
C PRO A 96 -10.87 5.30 16.89
N LYS A 97 -11.90 5.92 16.29
CA LYS A 97 -12.98 5.19 15.64
C LYS A 97 -12.48 4.40 14.43
N LYS A 98 -11.64 5.05 13.62
CA LYS A 98 -11.07 4.51 12.38
C LYS A 98 -9.66 5.04 12.17
N ILE A 99 -8.78 4.19 11.66
CA ILE A 99 -7.43 4.52 11.22
C ILE A 99 -7.41 4.45 9.69
N VAL A 100 -7.06 5.55 9.04
CA VAL A 100 -6.87 5.62 7.59
C VAL A 100 -5.39 5.83 7.32
N ILE A 101 -4.74 4.87 6.67
CA ILE A 101 -3.37 5.01 6.17
C ILE A 101 -3.45 5.45 4.72
N VAL A 102 -2.74 6.52 4.37
CA VAL A 102 -2.68 7.06 3.02
C VAL A 102 -1.25 6.94 2.51
N SER A 103 -1.04 6.08 1.52
CA SER A 103 0.23 6.00 0.80
C SER A 103 0.30 7.12 -0.24
N SER A 104 1.35 7.94 -0.17
CA SER A 104 1.58 8.99 -1.17
C SER A 104 2.03 8.45 -2.53
N ALA A 105 2.50 7.20 -2.57
CA ALA A 105 2.77 6.44 -3.78
C ALA A 105 1.61 5.50 -4.16
N PRO A 106 1.45 5.14 -5.45
CA PRO A 106 0.61 4.02 -5.86
C PRO A 106 1.06 2.68 -5.29
N GLN A 107 0.23 1.65 -5.52
CA GLN A 107 0.54 0.29 -5.09
C GLN A 107 1.80 -0.22 -5.81
N ILE A 108 2.82 -0.61 -5.04
CA ILE A 108 4.03 -1.23 -5.58
C ILE A 108 3.70 -2.69 -5.94
N ARG A 109 3.57 -2.96 -7.23
CA ARG A 109 3.08 -4.24 -7.79
C ARG A 109 4.18 -5.09 -8.41
N PHE A 110 5.25 -4.47 -8.92
CA PHE A 110 6.30 -5.15 -9.67
C PHE A 110 7.70 -4.76 -9.16
N PRO A 111 8.72 -5.63 -9.29
CA PRO A 111 10.05 -5.37 -8.77
C PRO A 111 10.82 -4.38 -9.64
N ASP A 112 11.64 -3.54 -9.02
CA ASP A 112 12.61 -2.72 -9.76
C ASP A 112 13.84 -3.53 -10.18
N CYS A 113 14.41 -3.16 -11.32
CA CYS A 113 15.65 -3.71 -11.85
C CYS A 113 16.62 -2.62 -12.37
N TYR A 114 16.42 -1.36 -11.98
CA TYR A 114 17.19 -0.21 -12.45
C TYR A 114 17.99 0.49 -11.34
N GLY A 115 18.10 -0.15 -10.17
CA GLY A 115 19.01 0.25 -9.10
C GLY A 115 18.34 0.54 -7.76
N ILE A 116 17.01 0.44 -7.68
CA ILE A 116 16.27 0.54 -6.42
C ILE A 116 16.23 -0.85 -5.78
N ASP A 117 16.74 -0.95 -4.55
CA ASP A 117 16.74 -2.21 -3.82
C ASP A 117 15.32 -2.56 -3.33
N MET A 118 14.64 -3.47 -4.06
CA MET A 118 13.29 -3.88 -3.73
C MET A 118 13.20 -5.26 -3.07
N ALA A 119 12.05 -5.52 -2.45
CA ALA A 119 11.71 -6.82 -1.91
C ALA A 119 11.48 -7.86 -3.04
N LYS A 120 11.38 -9.14 -2.67
CA LYS A 120 11.03 -10.19 -3.64
C LYS A 120 9.56 -10.02 -4.01
N LEU A 121 9.13 -10.44 -5.20
CA LEU A 121 7.75 -10.27 -5.66
C LEU A 121 6.72 -10.79 -4.64
N GLY A 122 6.98 -11.99 -4.08
CA GLY A 122 6.13 -12.60 -3.04
C GLY A 122 6.07 -11.83 -1.71
N ASP A 123 6.94 -10.84 -1.49
CA ASP A 123 6.96 -9.99 -0.30
C ASP A 123 6.13 -8.71 -0.46
N PHE A 124 5.73 -8.35 -1.68
CA PHE A 124 4.93 -7.15 -1.92
C PHE A 124 3.50 -7.36 -1.45
N ILE A 125 3.01 -6.48 -0.58
CA ILE A 125 1.66 -6.63 -0.02
C ILE A 125 0.58 -6.52 -1.11
N ALA A 126 0.80 -5.71 -2.14
CA ALA A 126 -0.14 -5.61 -3.27
C ALA A 126 -0.19 -6.90 -4.09
N PHE A 127 0.96 -7.54 -4.32
CA PHE A 127 1.01 -8.85 -4.98
C PHE A 127 0.34 -9.93 -4.12
N GLN A 128 0.67 -10.00 -2.83
CA GLN A 128 0.02 -10.95 -1.91
C GLN A 128 -1.50 -10.77 -1.85
N ALA A 129 -1.98 -9.52 -1.86
CA ALA A 129 -3.41 -9.20 -1.90
C ALA A 129 -4.08 -9.66 -3.20
N ALA A 130 -3.43 -9.47 -4.35
CA ALA A 130 -3.94 -9.99 -5.62
C ALA A 130 -4.01 -11.53 -5.63
N ILE A 131 -2.97 -12.21 -5.11
CA ILE A 131 -2.98 -13.67 -4.97
C ILE A 131 -4.13 -14.15 -4.07
N GLU A 132 -4.36 -13.47 -2.94
CA GLU A 132 -5.45 -13.85 -2.04
C GLU A 132 -6.83 -13.58 -2.67
N LEU A 133 -7.00 -12.49 -3.42
CA LEU A 133 -8.22 -12.24 -4.19
C LEU A 133 -8.48 -13.29 -5.27
N ILE A 134 -7.42 -13.77 -5.94
CA ILE A 134 -7.51 -14.86 -6.92
C ILE A 134 -8.06 -16.12 -6.25
N LYS A 135 -7.53 -16.48 -5.07
CA LYS A 135 -7.99 -17.65 -4.30
C LYS A 135 -9.42 -17.48 -3.81
N ASP A 136 -9.75 -16.30 -3.26
CA ASP A 136 -11.11 -16.00 -2.78
C ASP A 136 -12.16 -16.14 -3.90
N ARG A 137 -11.77 -15.93 -5.17
CA ARG A 137 -12.65 -16.00 -6.34
C ARG A 137 -12.56 -17.31 -7.12
N GLY A 138 -11.71 -18.25 -6.72
CA GLY A 138 -11.52 -19.51 -7.46
C GLY A 138 -10.89 -19.31 -8.86
N MET A 139 -10.03 -18.31 -9.02
CA MET A 139 -9.41 -17.94 -10.30
C MET A 139 -7.96 -18.44 -10.44
N GLU A 140 -7.56 -19.46 -9.66
CA GLU A 140 -6.17 -19.90 -9.52
C GLU A 140 -5.53 -20.32 -10.85
N MET A 141 -6.31 -20.74 -11.85
CA MET A 141 -5.83 -21.07 -13.20
C MET A 141 -5.04 -19.91 -13.84
N ILE A 142 -5.34 -18.65 -13.50
CA ILE A 142 -4.58 -17.49 -13.98
C ILE A 142 -3.10 -17.60 -13.60
N LEU A 143 -2.80 -18.11 -12.40
CA LEU A 143 -1.42 -18.24 -11.93
C LEU A 143 -0.65 -19.26 -12.76
N ASP A 144 -1.27 -20.40 -13.09
CA ASP A 144 -0.69 -21.45 -13.92
C ASP A 144 -0.49 -20.99 -15.36
N ASP A 145 -1.47 -20.29 -15.93
CA ASP A 145 -1.40 -19.72 -17.28
C ASP A 145 -0.28 -18.67 -17.40
N VAL A 146 -0.21 -17.73 -16.44
CA VAL A 146 0.86 -16.73 -16.40
C VAL A 146 2.22 -17.42 -16.21
N TYR A 147 2.29 -18.44 -15.37
CA TYR A 147 3.53 -19.19 -15.15
C TYR A 147 4.02 -19.86 -16.43
N LEU A 148 3.14 -20.54 -17.15
CA LEU A 148 3.44 -21.18 -18.44
C LEU A 148 3.88 -20.14 -19.48
N LYS A 149 3.19 -19.00 -19.59
CA LYS A 149 3.56 -17.90 -20.48
C LYS A 149 4.95 -17.34 -20.15
N CYS A 150 5.25 -17.14 -18.86
CA CYS A 150 6.58 -16.70 -18.41
C CYS A 150 7.66 -17.75 -18.74
N GLN A 151 7.40 -19.04 -18.53
CA GLN A 151 8.33 -20.11 -18.88
C GLN A 151 8.62 -20.18 -20.38
N ASN A 152 7.59 -20.09 -21.21
CA ASN A 152 7.72 -20.12 -22.67
C ASN A 152 8.59 -18.97 -23.20
N GLN A 153 8.64 -17.83 -22.49
CA GLN A 153 9.51 -16.71 -22.81
C GLN A 153 10.88 -16.74 -22.10
N ALA A 154 11.18 -17.74 -21.27
CA ALA A 154 12.42 -17.78 -20.48
C ALA A 154 13.69 -17.80 -21.35
N SER A 155 13.61 -18.47 -22.51
CA SER A 155 14.70 -18.59 -23.50
C SER A 155 14.56 -17.61 -24.67
N ALA A 156 13.50 -16.80 -24.71
CA ALA A 156 13.28 -15.85 -25.78
C ALA A 156 14.30 -14.68 -25.71
N PRO A 157 14.63 -14.07 -26.86
CA PRO A 157 15.36 -12.79 -26.89
C PRO A 157 14.62 -11.75 -26.04
N LYS A 158 15.36 -10.96 -25.25
CA LYS A 158 14.77 -10.01 -24.28
C LYS A 158 13.81 -9.04 -24.95
N GLU A 159 14.08 -8.65 -26.19
CA GLU A 159 13.29 -7.76 -27.05
C GLU A 159 11.88 -8.28 -27.34
N GLN A 160 11.66 -9.59 -27.23
CA GLN A 160 10.36 -10.25 -27.47
C GLN A 160 9.62 -10.57 -26.18
N VAL A 161 10.25 -10.38 -25.01
CA VAL A 161 9.67 -10.72 -23.71
C VAL A 161 8.63 -9.66 -23.31
N LYS A 162 7.43 -10.13 -22.97
CA LYS A 162 6.32 -9.32 -22.46
C LYS A 162 6.14 -9.58 -20.98
N ASN A 163 5.73 -8.58 -20.23
CA ASN A 163 5.39 -8.74 -18.82
C ASN A 163 4.00 -9.39 -18.69
N TYR A 164 3.95 -10.71 -18.50
CA TYR A 164 2.70 -11.44 -18.28
C TYR A 164 2.21 -11.36 -16.83
N VAL A 165 3.05 -10.90 -15.90
CA VAL A 165 2.67 -10.74 -14.49
C VAL A 165 1.58 -9.68 -14.33
N LYS A 166 1.40 -8.78 -15.30
CA LYS A 166 0.27 -7.82 -15.34
C LYS A 166 -1.09 -8.53 -15.29
N GLU A 167 -1.22 -9.70 -15.92
CA GLU A 167 -2.48 -10.45 -15.99
C GLU A 167 -2.98 -10.91 -14.61
N ILE A 168 -2.12 -10.97 -13.59
CA ILE A 168 -2.49 -11.28 -12.20
C ILE A 168 -3.33 -10.14 -11.59
N PHE A 169 -3.10 -8.91 -12.04
CA PHE A 169 -3.77 -7.71 -11.51
C PHE A 169 -4.96 -7.27 -12.37
N GLU A 170 -5.03 -7.65 -13.65
CA GLU A 170 -6.10 -7.27 -14.58
C GLU A 170 -7.54 -7.58 -14.10
N PRO A 171 -7.81 -8.68 -13.36
CA PRO A 171 -9.15 -8.96 -12.85
C PRO A 171 -9.64 -8.03 -11.74
N PHE A 172 -8.78 -7.14 -11.22
CA PHE A 172 -9.04 -6.36 -10.02
C PHE A 172 -8.85 -4.86 -10.25
N THR A 173 -9.76 -4.08 -9.66
CA THR A 173 -9.57 -2.64 -9.52
C THR A 173 -8.52 -2.34 -8.44
N ALA A 174 -7.91 -1.16 -8.50
CA ALA A 174 -7.00 -0.70 -7.46
C ALA A 174 -7.68 -0.62 -6.08
N ASP A 175 -8.97 -0.29 -6.03
CA ASP A 175 -9.75 -0.21 -4.79
C ASP A 175 -9.98 -1.60 -4.17
N GLU A 176 -10.25 -2.63 -4.99
CA GLU A 176 -10.38 -4.01 -4.49
C GLU A 176 -9.08 -4.51 -3.88
N ILE A 177 -7.95 -4.25 -4.53
CA ILE A 177 -6.62 -4.58 -3.99
C ILE A 177 -6.38 -3.80 -2.69
N SER A 178 -6.68 -2.50 -2.65
CA SER A 178 -6.51 -1.66 -1.45
C SER A 178 -7.37 -2.15 -0.27
N ALA A 179 -8.61 -2.55 -0.54
CA ALA A 179 -9.51 -3.12 0.45
C ALA A 179 -8.97 -4.46 0.99
N LYS A 180 -8.44 -5.31 0.11
CA LYS A 180 -7.82 -6.57 0.52
C LYS A 180 -6.56 -6.33 1.36
N ILE A 181 -5.71 -5.38 0.96
CA ILE A 181 -4.53 -4.97 1.76
C ILE A 181 -4.97 -4.47 3.14
N SER A 182 -6.02 -3.66 3.22
CA SER A 182 -6.59 -3.17 4.48
C SER A 182 -7.00 -4.33 5.39
N GLN A 183 -7.68 -5.34 4.84
CA GLN A 183 -8.04 -6.57 5.56
C GLN A 183 -6.81 -7.34 6.05
N MET A 184 -5.80 -7.53 5.18
CA MET A 184 -4.62 -8.32 5.48
C MET A 184 -3.69 -7.65 6.51
N LEU A 185 -3.61 -6.32 6.48
CA LEU A 185 -2.76 -5.54 7.38
C LEU A 185 -3.46 -5.16 8.69
N ARG A 186 -4.78 -5.30 8.81
CA ARG A 186 -5.52 -5.10 10.06
C ARG A 186 -5.15 -6.20 11.09
N PRO A 187 -4.54 -5.86 12.23
CA PRO A 187 -4.32 -6.82 13.31
C PRO A 187 -5.65 -7.33 13.88
N LYS A 188 -5.69 -8.58 14.37
CA LYS A 188 -6.92 -9.18 14.92
C LYS A 188 -7.30 -8.60 16.28
N ASP A 189 -6.33 -8.08 17.01
CA ASP A 189 -6.42 -7.62 18.39
C ASP A 189 -6.58 -6.10 18.55
N ILE A 190 -6.97 -5.40 17.48
CA ILE A 190 -7.28 -3.96 17.51
C ILE A 190 -8.78 -3.70 17.40
N ASN A 191 -9.20 -2.55 17.94
CA ASN A 191 -10.61 -2.15 17.97
C ASN A 191 -10.99 -1.30 16.76
N ALA A 192 -10.11 -0.39 16.35
CA ALA A 192 -10.40 0.52 15.25
C ALA A 192 -10.64 -0.21 13.92
N GLU A 193 -11.48 0.40 13.08
CA GLU A 193 -11.51 0.10 11.65
C GLU A 193 -10.18 0.52 11.02
N VAL A 194 -9.69 -0.23 10.03
CA VAL A 194 -8.47 0.12 9.28
C VAL A 194 -8.81 0.19 7.80
N GLU A 195 -8.43 1.31 7.18
CA GLU A 195 -8.53 1.52 5.74
C GLU A 195 -7.18 2.01 5.23
N ILE A 196 -6.73 1.45 4.10
CA ILE A 196 -5.47 1.79 3.45
C ILE A 196 -5.82 2.28 2.05
N ILE A 197 -5.43 3.51 1.76
CA ILE A 197 -5.69 4.21 0.51
C ILE A 197 -4.36 4.52 -0.15
N TYR A 198 -4.30 4.37 -1.46
CA TYR A 198 -3.11 4.66 -2.25
C TYR A 198 -3.38 5.85 -3.17
N GLN A 199 -2.33 6.63 -3.45
CA GLN A 199 -2.33 7.58 -4.55
C GLN A 199 -2.61 6.85 -5.87
N THR A 200 -3.37 7.46 -6.77
CA THR A 200 -3.61 6.88 -8.10
C THR A 200 -2.40 7.07 -9.01
N ILE A 201 -2.24 6.24 -10.03
CA ILE A 201 -1.15 6.39 -11.01
C ILE A 201 -1.33 7.71 -11.77
N GLU A 202 -2.56 8.05 -12.13
CA GLU A 202 -2.91 9.31 -12.78
C GLU A 202 -2.58 10.51 -11.90
N GLY A 203 -2.89 10.41 -10.59
CA GLY A 203 -2.58 11.45 -9.61
C GLY A 203 -1.08 11.61 -9.38
N LEU A 204 -0.31 10.52 -9.44
CA LEU A 204 1.15 10.59 -9.43
C LEU A 204 1.67 11.35 -10.65
N HIS A 205 1.18 11.03 -11.84
CA HIS A 205 1.60 11.71 -13.08
C HIS A 205 1.20 13.19 -13.11
N GLU A 206 0.02 13.54 -12.59
CA GLU A 206 -0.39 14.94 -12.44
C GLU A 206 0.52 15.70 -11.46
N ALA A 207 0.89 15.06 -10.35
CA ALA A 207 1.75 15.67 -9.33
C ALA A 207 3.22 15.77 -9.77
N CYS A 208 3.68 14.89 -10.65
CA CYS A 208 5.08 14.77 -11.06
C CYS A 208 5.22 14.59 -12.59
N PRO A 209 4.80 15.58 -13.41
CA PRO A 209 4.66 15.43 -14.86
C PRO A 209 5.99 15.15 -15.59
N GLU A 210 7.11 15.63 -15.05
CA GLU A 210 8.44 15.45 -15.63
C GLU A 210 9.13 14.13 -15.21
N ASN A 211 8.52 13.36 -14.29
CA ASN A 211 9.10 12.13 -13.74
C ASN A 211 8.28 10.92 -14.19
N LEU A 212 8.69 10.30 -15.30
CA LEU A 212 7.92 9.26 -16.01
C LEU A 212 8.16 7.82 -15.48
N GLY A 213 8.91 7.66 -14.40
CA GLY A 213 9.29 6.34 -13.90
C GLY A 213 8.19 5.70 -13.05
N ASP A 214 7.38 4.83 -13.66
CA ASP A 214 6.20 4.21 -13.01
C ASP A 214 6.14 2.67 -13.11
N TRP A 215 7.16 2.04 -13.71
CA TRP A 215 7.13 0.62 -14.10
C TRP A 215 6.87 -0.36 -12.96
N TYR A 216 7.23 -0.03 -11.72
CA TYR A 216 6.96 -0.87 -10.55
C TYR A 216 5.52 -0.72 -10.02
N PHE A 217 4.76 0.26 -10.52
CA PHE A 217 3.32 0.41 -10.31
C PHE A 217 2.51 -0.16 -11.49
N THR A 218 2.91 0.16 -12.73
CA THR A 218 2.19 -0.17 -13.98
C THR A 218 2.56 -1.52 -14.57
N GLY A 219 3.80 -1.97 -14.34
CA GLY A 219 4.40 -3.12 -15.00
C GLY A 219 4.94 -2.80 -16.39
N ASP A 220 4.95 -1.54 -16.80
CA ASP A 220 5.41 -1.09 -18.11
C ASP A 220 6.89 -0.69 -18.04
N TYR A 221 7.76 -1.70 -18.14
CA TYR A 221 9.20 -1.49 -18.04
C TYR A 221 9.74 -0.72 -19.25
N PRO A 222 10.59 0.31 -19.04
CA PRO A 222 11.18 1.10 -20.13
C PRO A 222 12.19 0.32 -20.96
N THR A 223 12.67 -0.84 -20.48
CA THR A 223 13.60 -1.69 -21.23
C THR A 223 13.11 -3.13 -21.32
N PRO A 224 13.42 -3.85 -22.43
CA PRO A 224 13.05 -5.26 -22.56
C PRO A 224 13.66 -6.17 -21.48
N GLY A 225 14.79 -5.74 -20.89
CA GLY A 225 15.40 -6.43 -19.75
C GLY A 225 14.49 -6.46 -18.51
N GLY A 226 13.72 -5.40 -18.27
CA GLY A 226 12.81 -5.33 -17.13
C GLY A 226 11.69 -6.37 -17.20
N ASN A 227 11.10 -6.56 -18.38
CA ASN A 227 10.10 -7.63 -18.61
C ASN A 227 10.66 -9.03 -18.30
N LYS A 228 11.95 -9.27 -18.61
CA LYS A 228 12.60 -10.54 -18.28
C LYS A 228 12.78 -10.72 -16.77
N VAL A 229 13.12 -9.65 -16.05
CA VAL A 229 13.31 -9.69 -14.59
C VAL A 229 11.99 -9.98 -13.89
N VAL A 230 10.90 -9.29 -14.24
CA VAL A 230 9.59 -9.50 -13.61
C VAL A 230 9.03 -10.90 -13.88
N ASN A 231 9.15 -11.41 -15.11
CA ASN A 231 8.75 -12.79 -15.44
C ASN A 231 9.59 -13.80 -14.65
N ARG A 232 10.91 -13.57 -14.54
CA ARG A 232 11.79 -14.42 -13.72
C ARG A 232 11.42 -14.37 -12.24
N ALA A 233 11.05 -13.19 -11.71
CA ALA A 233 10.61 -13.04 -10.33
C ALA A 233 9.34 -13.85 -10.06
N PHE A 234 8.39 -13.86 -11.00
CA PHE A 234 7.18 -14.66 -10.88
C PHE A 234 7.45 -16.17 -10.99
N ILE A 235 8.31 -16.60 -11.91
CA ILE A 235 8.77 -18.00 -11.99
C ILE A 235 9.38 -18.44 -10.64
N ASN A 236 10.28 -17.63 -10.08
CA ASN A 236 10.89 -17.92 -8.79
C ASN A 236 9.85 -18.04 -7.66
N TYR A 237 8.84 -17.17 -7.66
CA TYR A 237 7.74 -17.22 -6.70
C TYR A 237 6.94 -18.54 -6.82
N MET A 238 6.52 -18.92 -8.04
CA MET A 238 5.77 -20.16 -8.29
C MET A 238 6.57 -21.42 -7.95
N GLU A 239 7.89 -21.39 -8.14
CA GLU A 239 8.80 -22.49 -7.82
C GLU A 239 9.25 -22.52 -6.34
N GLY A 240 8.74 -21.60 -5.51
CA GLY A 240 9.14 -21.48 -4.10
C GLY A 240 10.61 -21.08 -3.88
N LYS A 241 11.27 -20.54 -4.91
CA LYS A 241 12.67 -20.12 -4.85
C LYS A 241 12.80 -18.78 -4.15
N ASN A 242 13.51 -18.77 -3.03
CA ASN A 242 13.71 -17.56 -2.22
C ASN A 242 14.87 -16.68 -2.72
N VAL A 243 14.91 -16.36 -4.03
CA VAL A 243 15.98 -15.58 -4.66
C VAL A 243 15.43 -14.36 -5.39
N ARG A 244 16.25 -13.31 -5.52
CA ARG A 244 15.93 -12.15 -6.37
C ARG A 244 16.07 -12.56 -7.84
N ALA A 245 15.42 -11.80 -8.71
CA ALA A 245 15.38 -12.08 -10.15
C ALA A 245 16.53 -11.45 -10.95
N TYR A 246 17.39 -10.68 -10.28
CA TYR A 246 18.59 -10.03 -10.78
C TYR A 246 19.77 -10.31 -9.85
#